data_AF-A0A8H6QX07-F1
#
_entry.id   AF-A0A8H6QX07-F1
#
_cell.length_a   1.000
_cell.length_b   1.000
_cell.length_c   1.000
_cell.angle_alpha   90.00
_cell.angle_beta   90.00
_cell.angle_gamma   90.00
#
_symmetry.space_group_name_H-M   'P 1'
#
loop_
_entity.id
_entity.type
_entity.pdbx_description
1 polymer ?
#
loop_
_entity_poly.entity_id
_entity_poly.type
_entity_poly.pdbx_seq_one_letter_code
_entity_poly.pdbx_strand_id
1 'polypeptide(L)'
;MVPQPLAAGTGGGRWYPTLCTLGTGEILALEGHPGGDDTRHANPTPERYQPLANSWVELPAIGEPCSGVPLLYPRSHLLNDGDVFISSEIPNYNTNIKVNPYTGAVVKLGSLPDDGPPDTKSYWSYHLPSVLLPLVPRDGYQARILLCGTNRQSLEVHAVVALPVAPPIEVHIVRFLY
;
A
#
# COMPACT_ATOMS: atom_id res chain seq x y z
N MET A 1 -4.52 -19.69 -18.38
CA MET A 1 -4.08 -20.32 -17.11
C MET A 1 -4.10 -19.21 -16.08
N VAL A 2 -4.93 -19.26 -15.02
CA VAL A 2 -5.73 -18.07 -14.64
C VAL A 2 -5.28 -17.33 -13.36
N PRO A 3 -4.52 -16.25 -13.52
CA PRO A 3 -4.66 -15.06 -12.68
C PRO A 3 -5.57 -14.05 -13.40
N GLN A 4 -6.76 -13.69 -12.90
CA GLN A 4 -7.61 -12.63 -13.52
C GLN A 4 -8.42 -11.83 -12.48
N PRO A 5 -8.16 -10.53 -12.39
CA PRO A 5 -9.13 -9.58 -12.95
C PRO A 5 -8.51 -8.75 -14.10
N LEU A 6 -9.29 -8.10 -14.95
CA LEU A 6 -9.83 -8.66 -16.20
C LEU A 6 -8.94 -8.47 -17.46
N ALA A 7 -8.17 -9.50 -17.79
CA ALA A 7 -7.06 -9.50 -18.76
C ALA A 7 -7.40 -9.24 -20.25
N ALA A 8 -6.83 -8.14 -20.78
CA ALA A 8 -5.87 -8.15 -21.90
C ALA A 8 -4.98 -6.88 -21.86
N GLY A 9 -3.87 -6.92 -21.12
CA GLY A 9 -2.76 -5.95 -21.21
C GLY A 9 -2.61 -4.98 -20.04
N THR A 10 -3.70 -4.53 -19.41
CA THR A 10 -3.68 -3.50 -18.35
C THR A 10 -3.91 -4.08 -16.95
N GLY A 11 -5.00 -4.80 -16.73
CA GLY A 11 -5.21 -5.64 -15.54
C GLY A 11 -4.48 -6.98 -15.59
N GLY A 12 -4.80 -7.85 -14.65
CA GLY A 12 -4.35 -9.24 -14.63
C GLY A 12 -4.49 -9.81 -13.24
N GLY A 13 -4.42 -11.13 -13.09
CA GLY A 13 -4.35 -11.65 -11.74
C GLY A 13 -3.03 -11.33 -11.08
N ARG A 14 -2.93 -11.74 -9.82
CA ARG A 14 -1.96 -11.22 -8.89
C ARG A 14 -1.55 -12.36 -7.97
N TRP A 15 -0.27 -12.65 -7.91
CA TRP A 15 0.31 -13.45 -6.85
C TRP A 15 0.75 -12.50 -5.76
N TYR A 16 0.32 -12.81 -4.53
CA TYR A 16 0.61 -12.03 -3.34
C TYR A 16 0.16 -10.55 -3.41
N PRO A 17 -1.07 -10.26 -3.87
CA PRO A 17 -1.62 -8.91 -3.76
C PRO A 17 -1.98 -8.57 -2.32
N THR A 18 -2.29 -7.30 -2.06
CA THR A 18 -3.14 -6.93 -0.92
C THR A 18 -4.56 -6.69 -1.40
N LEU A 19 -5.53 -7.26 -0.66
CA LEU A 19 -6.94 -6.96 -0.82
C LEU A 19 -7.39 -6.09 0.36
N CYS A 20 -7.96 -4.92 0.08
CA CYS A 20 -8.43 -3.98 1.08
C CYS A 20 -9.96 -3.83 0.97
N THR A 21 -10.68 -4.23 2.02
CA THR A 21 -12.12 -4.03 2.12
C THR A 21 -12.42 -2.54 2.32
N LEU A 22 -13.32 -1.99 1.50
CA LEU A 22 -13.74 -0.60 1.51
C LEU A 22 -14.96 -0.39 2.42
N GLY A 23 -15.26 0.87 2.77
CA GLY A 23 -16.43 1.21 3.61
C GLY A 23 -17.78 0.78 3.04
N THR A 24 -17.86 0.54 1.72
CA THR A 24 -19.03 0.02 1.01
C THR A 24 -19.14 -1.51 1.03
N GLY A 25 -18.12 -2.22 1.52
CA GLY A 25 -17.99 -3.68 1.43
C GLY A 25 -17.41 -4.17 0.09
N GLU A 26 -17.12 -3.27 -0.85
CA GLU A 26 -16.33 -3.56 -2.04
C GLU A 26 -14.86 -3.84 -1.68
N ILE A 27 -14.09 -4.43 -2.58
CA ILE A 27 -12.71 -4.85 -2.30
C ILE A 27 -11.77 -4.24 -3.33
N LEU A 28 -10.78 -3.47 -2.89
CA LEU A 28 -9.70 -2.98 -3.73
C LEU A 28 -8.56 -4.00 -3.76
N ALA A 29 -8.18 -4.46 -4.95
CA ALA A 29 -6.99 -5.28 -5.19
C ALA A 29 -5.83 -4.38 -5.64
N LEU A 30 -4.71 -4.47 -4.92
CA LEU A 30 -3.51 -3.70 -5.19
C LEU A 30 -2.33 -4.62 -5.47
N GLU A 31 -1.62 -4.30 -6.55
CA GLU A 31 -0.30 -4.84 -6.88
C GLU A 31 -0.21 -6.37 -6.90
N GLY A 32 0.97 -6.93 -6.65
CA GLY A 32 1.27 -8.34 -6.78
C GLY A 32 1.84 -8.70 -8.15
N HIS A 33 2.41 -9.90 -8.23
CA HIS A 33 3.04 -10.40 -9.44
C HIS A 33 1.96 -10.89 -10.43
N PRO A 34 1.88 -10.40 -11.68
CA PRO A 34 0.80 -10.71 -12.60
C PRO A 34 0.63 -12.21 -12.94
N GLY A 35 1.72 -12.96 -13.04
CA GLY A 35 1.71 -14.41 -13.21
C GLY A 35 3.13 -14.98 -13.34
N GLY A 36 3.30 -16.30 -13.29
CA GLY A 36 4.62 -16.93 -13.17
C GLY A 36 5.64 -16.61 -14.27
N ASP A 37 5.19 -16.50 -15.52
CA ASP A 37 6.04 -16.18 -16.67
C ASP A 37 5.99 -14.69 -17.05
N ASP A 38 5.31 -13.86 -16.24
CA ASP A 38 5.22 -12.42 -16.50
C ASP A 38 6.48 -11.71 -15.99
N THR A 39 7.12 -10.91 -16.84
CA THR A 39 8.33 -10.17 -16.47
C THR A 39 8.03 -8.91 -15.67
N ARG A 40 6.77 -8.49 -15.62
CA ARG A 40 6.31 -7.41 -14.75
C ARG A 40 6.24 -7.97 -13.34
N HIS A 41 7.12 -7.52 -12.47
CA HIS A 41 7.17 -7.87 -11.05
C HIS A 41 6.26 -6.98 -10.18
N ALA A 42 5.38 -6.19 -10.80
CA ALA A 42 4.33 -5.39 -10.19
C ALA A 42 3.11 -5.33 -11.11
N ASN A 43 1.90 -5.19 -10.55
CA ASN A 43 0.66 -5.04 -11.30
C ASN A 43 0.09 -3.65 -10.98
N PRO A 44 0.47 -2.63 -11.78
CA PRO A 44 0.23 -1.24 -11.44
C PRO A 44 -1.22 -0.83 -11.64
N THR A 45 -2.13 -1.71 -12.06
CA THR A 45 -3.51 -1.36 -12.38
C THR A 45 -4.42 -1.83 -11.25
N PRO A 46 -4.80 -1.00 -10.25
CA PRO A 46 -5.72 -1.45 -9.21
C PRO A 46 -7.08 -1.85 -9.77
N GLU A 47 -7.75 -2.77 -9.10
CA GLU A 47 -9.07 -3.24 -9.51
C GLU A 47 -10.00 -3.31 -8.30
N ARG A 48 -11.23 -2.82 -8.46
CA ARG A 48 -12.24 -2.83 -7.40
C ARG A 48 -13.31 -3.87 -7.69
N TYR A 49 -13.45 -4.85 -6.80
CA TYR A 49 -14.48 -5.87 -6.85
C TYR A 49 -15.77 -5.37 -6.20
N GLN A 50 -16.88 -5.56 -6.91
CA GLN A 50 -18.22 -5.18 -6.51
C GLN A 50 -19.02 -6.45 -6.18
N PRO A 51 -19.16 -6.83 -4.89
CA PRO A 51 -19.74 -8.12 -4.52
C PRO A 51 -21.21 -8.26 -4.93
N LEU A 52 -21.98 -7.16 -4.94
CA LEU A 52 -23.40 -7.18 -5.35
C LEU A 52 -23.58 -7.43 -6.85
N ALA A 53 -22.64 -6.96 -7.67
CA ALA A 53 -22.66 -7.15 -9.12
C ALA A 53 -21.81 -8.36 -9.56
N ASN A 54 -21.01 -8.93 -8.66
CA ASN A 54 -20.00 -9.95 -8.95
C ASN A 54 -19.11 -9.54 -10.13
N SER A 55 -18.64 -8.30 -10.12
CA SER A 55 -17.87 -7.70 -11.21
C SER A 55 -16.65 -6.96 -10.70
N TRP A 56 -15.63 -6.87 -11.54
CA TRP A 56 -14.45 -6.04 -11.29
C TRP A 56 -14.52 -4.75 -12.10
N VAL A 57 -14.03 -3.66 -11.51
CA VAL A 57 -13.86 -2.37 -12.16
C VAL A 57 -12.37 -2.04 -12.17
N GLU A 58 -11.82 -1.86 -13.36
CA GLU A 58 -10.45 -1.38 -13.54
C GLU A 58 -10.34 0.09 -13.14
N LEU A 59 -9.28 0.45 -12.41
CA LEU A 59 -8.94 1.83 -12.07
C LEU A 59 -7.70 2.28 -12.86
N PRO A 60 -7.48 3.60 -13.03
CA PRO A 60 -6.25 4.12 -13.58
C PRO A 60 -5.01 3.52 -12.91
N ALA A 61 -3.97 3.26 -13.70
CA ALA A 61 -2.72 2.71 -13.19
C ALA A 61 -2.07 3.64 -12.14
N ILE A 62 -1.52 3.02 -11.10
CA ILE A 62 -0.78 3.62 -10.01
C ILE A 62 0.62 3.04 -10.06
N GLY A 63 1.56 3.88 -10.49
CA GLY A 63 2.94 3.48 -10.69
C GLY A 63 3.15 2.84 -12.07
N GLU A 64 4.19 2.03 -12.18
CA GLU A 64 4.62 1.40 -13.43
C GLU A 64 4.95 -0.07 -13.19
N PRO A 65 4.88 -0.92 -14.24
CA PRO A 65 5.45 -2.25 -14.15
C PRO A 65 6.95 -2.17 -13.82
N CYS A 66 7.44 -3.00 -12.91
CA CYS A 66 8.87 -3.11 -12.60
C CYS A 66 9.42 -4.47 -13.07
N SER A 67 10.71 -4.55 -13.40
CA SER A 67 11.39 -5.82 -13.74
C SER A 67 12.41 -6.24 -12.67
N GLY A 68 12.33 -5.62 -11.49
CA GLY A 68 13.29 -5.78 -10.39
C GLY A 68 12.73 -6.63 -9.25
N VAL A 69 12.93 -6.19 -8.01
CA VAL A 69 12.34 -6.85 -6.83
C VAL A 69 10.81 -6.77 -6.93
N PRO A 70 10.09 -7.89 -6.75
CA PRO A 70 8.65 -7.87 -6.86
C PRO A 70 7.97 -7.11 -5.74
N LEU A 71 6.94 -6.38 -6.12
CA LEU A 71 6.10 -5.62 -5.21
C LEU A 71 4.93 -6.48 -4.77
N LEU A 72 5.10 -7.05 -3.57
CA LEU A 72 4.15 -7.99 -2.97
C LEU A 72 3.55 -7.36 -1.72
N TYR A 73 2.33 -7.74 -1.37
CA TYR A 73 1.65 -7.34 -0.13
C TYR A 73 1.83 -5.84 0.24
N PRO A 74 1.47 -4.88 -0.64
CA PRO A 74 1.56 -3.48 -0.28
C PRO A 74 0.78 -3.20 1.02
N ARG A 75 1.40 -2.44 1.92
CA ARG A 75 0.83 -2.07 3.23
C ARG A 75 -0.27 -1.05 3.03
N SER A 76 -1.52 -1.53 2.92
CA SER A 76 -2.69 -0.70 2.63
C SER A 76 -3.68 -0.66 3.79
N HIS A 77 -4.18 0.52 4.13
CA HIS A 77 -5.18 0.73 5.18
C HIS A 77 -6.29 1.66 4.70
N LEU A 78 -7.56 1.26 4.84
CA LEU A 78 -8.69 2.14 4.59
C LEU A 78 -8.73 3.25 5.66
N LEU A 79 -8.88 4.50 5.22
CA LEU A 79 -9.01 5.66 6.08
C LEU A 79 -10.47 6.12 6.20
N ASN A 80 -10.74 6.95 7.21
CA ASN A 80 -12.09 7.44 7.52
C ASN A 80 -12.69 8.36 6.45
N ASP A 81 -11.85 8.96 5.60
CA ASP A 81 -12.28 9.77 4.46
C ASP A 81 -12.61 8.92 3.22
N GLY A 82 -12.44 7.59 3.31
CA GLY A 82 -12.77 6.63 2.25
C GLY A 82 -11.62 6.33 1.28
N ASP A 83 -10.49 7.03 1.40
CA ASP A 83 -9.30 6.71 0.62
C ASP A 83 -8.51 5.56 1.27
N VAL A 84 -7.67 4.89 0.47
CA VAL A 84 -6.76 3.84 0.94
C VAL A 84 -5.35 4.42 1.05
N PHE A 85 -4.81 4.44 2.27
CA PHE A 85 -3.43 4.79 2.54
C PHE A 85 -2.50 3.64 2.18
N ILE A 86 -1.37 3.92 1.52
CA ILE A 86 -0.35 2.95 1.14
C ILE A 86 1.01 3.41 1.66
N SER A 87 1.65 2.55 2.46
CA SER A 87 3.01 2.73 3.00
C SER A 87 3.96 1.65 2.49
N SER A 88 4.00 1.48 1.18
CA SER A 88 4.94 0.64 0.46
C SER A 88 5.53 1.45 -0.69
N GLU A 89 6.75 1.11 -1.11
CA GLU A 89 7.28 1.65 -2.36
C GLU A 89 6.40 1.14 -3.50
N ILE A 90 5.75 2.05 -4.19
CA ILE A 90 5.11 1.80 -5.48
C ILE A 90 6.05 2.40 -6.55
N PRO A 91 6.34 1.73 -7.69
CA PRO A 91 7.19 2.31 -8.72
C PRO A 91 6.72 3.73 -9.09
N ASN A 92 7.66 4.67 -9.22
CA ASN A 92 7.43 6.12 -9.36
C ASN A 92 6.84 6.87 -8.14
N TYR A 93 6.65 6.20 -7.02
CA TYR A 93 6.25 6.79 -5.74
C TYR A 93 7.20 6.35 -4.61
N ASN A 94 8.13 7.23 -4.26
CA ASN A 94 9.01 7.10 -3.10
C ASN A 94 8.41 7.74 -1.83
N THR A 95 7.10 7.96 -1.81
CA THR A 95 6.34 8.58 -0.73
C THR A 95 5.22 7.66 -0.30
N ASN A 96 4.76 7.83 0.94
CA ASN A 96 3.42 7.36 1.29
C ASN A 96 2.41 8.02 0.35
N ILE A 97 1.38 7.29 -0.04
CA ILE A 97 0.32 7.79 -0.91
C ILE A 97 -1.06 7.47 -0.33
N LYS A 98 -2.05 8.27 -0.72
CA LYS A 98 -3.46 7.90 -0.65
C LYS A 98 -3.97 7.63 -2.05
N VAL A 99 -4.83 6.63 -2.17
CA VAL A 99 -5.52 6.27 -3.40
C VAL A 99 -7.01 6.36 -3.16
N ASN A 100 -7.73 7.10 -4.00
CA ASN A 100 -9.17 7.06 -4.03
C ASN A 100 -9.63 5.77 -4.75
N PRO A 101 -10.34 4.85 -4.10
CA PRO A 101 -10.65 3.54 -4.67
C PRO A 101 -11.77 3.57 -5.73
N TYR A 102 -12.38 4.73 -5.99
CA TYR A 102 -13.43 4.89 -7.00
C TYR A 102 -12.95 5.58 -8.26
N THR A 103 -12.00 6.51 -8.11
CA THR A 103 -11.46 7.30 -9.23
C THR A 103 -10.04 6.90 -9.62
N GLY A 104 -9.31 6.20 -8.75
CA GLY A 104 -7.88 5.93 -8.90
C GLY A 104 -7.00 7.16 -8.65
N ALA A 105 -7.57 8.29 -8.21
CA ALA A 105 -6.81 9.50 -7.93
C ALA A 105 -5.78 9.25 -6.80
N VAL A 106 -4.53 9.66 -7.04
CA VAL A 106 -3.42 9.49 -6.10
C VAL A 106 -3.03 10.81 -5.48
N VAL A 107 -2.93 10.86 -4.14
CA VAL A 107 -2.38 11.99 -3.39
C VAL A 107 -1.05 11.56 -2.77
N LYS A 108 0.04 12.26 -3.13
CA LYS A 108 1.35 12.07 -2.49
C LYS A 108 1.37 12.71 -1.12
N LEU A 109 1.90 12.01 -0.14
CA LEU A 109 2.05 12.47 1.24
C LEU A 109 3.53 12.76 1.52
N GLY A 110 4.04 12.34 2.68
CA GLY A 110 5.45 12.42 3.04
C GLY A 110 6.26 11.20 2.60
N SER A 111 7.59 11.30 2.66
CA SER A 111 8.53 10.21 2.36
C SER A 111 8.14 8.90 3.03
N LEU A 112 8.39 7.79 2.34
CA LEU A 112 8.40 6.49 3.01
C LEU A 112 9.45 6.50 4.13
N PRO A 113 9.25 5.73 5.21
CA PRO A 113 10.29 5.48 6.18
C PRO A 113 11.58 5.01 5.51
N ASP A 114 12.69 5.34 6.14
CA ASP A 114 14.01 4.86 5.74
C ASP A 114 14.38 5.24 4.30
N ASP A 115 14.09 6.46 3.88
CA ASP A 115 14.39 6.96 2.52
C ASP A 115 15.89 7.16 2.23
N GLY A 116 16.76 6.79 3.17
CA GLY A 116 18.22 6.78 3.06
C GLY A 116 18.81 5.75 2.08
N PRO A 117 20.13 5.46 2.17
CA PRO A 117 20.83 4.54 1.27
C PRO A 117 20.18 3.14 1.21
N PRO A 118 20.41 2.34 0.15
CA PRO A 118 19.67 1.09 -0.11
C PRO A 118 19.65 0.10 1.05
N ASP A 119 20.74 0.03 1.81
CA ASP A 119 20.90 -0.83 2.98
C ASP A 119 20.02 -0.39 4.17
N THR A 120 19.46 0.83 4.17
CA THR A 120 18.60 1.36 5.24
C THR A 120 17.10 1.14 4.96
N LYS A 121 16.71 0.84 3.71
CA LYS A 121 15.33 0.87 3.20
C LYS A 121 14.43 -0.29 3.68
N SER A 122 14.27 -0.48 4.98
CA SER A 122 13.57 -1.64 5.58
C SER A 122 12.11 -1.77 5.11
N TYR A 123 11.43 -0.63 4.92
CA TYR A 123 10.01 -0.56 4.56
C TYR A 123 9.74 -0.36 3.07
N TRP A 124 10.76 -0.48 2.22
CA TRP A 124 10.59 -0.36 0.77
C TRP A 124 10.19 -1.71 0.13
N SER A 125 10.44 -2.83 0.83
CA SER A 125 10.00 -4.18 0.42
C SER A 125 8.81 -4.69 1.27
N TYR A 126 8.44 -5.96 1.12
CA TYR A 126 7.20 -6.55 1.65
C TYR A 126 7.36 -7.29 2.99
N HIS A 127 8.57 -7.38 3.53
CA HIS A 127 8.88 -8.25 4.68
C HIS A 127 8.47 -7.68 6.05
N LEU A 128 8.13 -6.39 6.15
CA LEU A 128 7.81 -5.75 7.42
C LEU A 128 6.32 -5.38 7.53
N PRO A 129 5.70 -5.61 8.70
CA PRO A 129 4.29 -5.38 8.93
C PRO A 129 3.95 -3.90 9.12
N SER A 130 2.65 -3.63 9.02
CA SER A 130 2.03 -2.36 9.40
C SER A 130 0.68 -2.61 10.07
N VAL A 131 0.29 -1.73 11.00
CA VAL A 131 -1.00 -1.80 11.69
C VAL A 131 -1.61 -0.40 11.74
N LEU A 132 -2.87 -0.28 11.35
CA LEU A 132 -3.68 0.88 11.71
C LEU A 132 -4.02 0.79 13.20
N LEU A 133 -3.51 1.75 13.98
CA LEU A 133 -3.80 1.86 15.40
C LEU A 133 -5.26 2.25 15.63
N PRO A 134 -5.80 2.04 16.85
CA PRO A 134 -7.19 2.34 17.15
C PRO A 134 -7.57 3.78 16.79
N LEU A 135 -8.65 3.92 16.03
CA LEU A 135 -9.27 5.20 15.70
C LEU A 135 -10.07 5.68 16.91
N VAL A 136 -9.62 6.74 17.59
CA VAL A 136 -10.22 7.15 18.87
C VAL A 136 -11.16 8.35 18.67
N PRO A 137 -12.41 8.32 19.14
CA PRO A 137 -13.34 9.44 18.95
C PRO A 137 -12.83 10.78 19.51
N ARG A 138 -12.08 10.74 20.62
CA ARG A 138 -11.61 11.93 21.34
C ARG A 138 -10.62 12.81 20.55
N ASP A 139 -9.97 12.25 19.53
CA ASP A 139 -9.03 12.98 18.67
C ASP A 139 -9.58 13.17 17.24
N GLY A 140 -10.90 12.98 17.06
CA GLY A 140 -11.52 13.06 15.75
C GLY A 140 -11.22 11.85 14.86
N TYR A 141 -10.92 10.69 15.46
CA TYR A 141 -10.55 9.47 14.74
C TYR A 141 -9.31 9.64 13.87
N GLN A 142 -8.30 10.33 14.40
CA GLN A 142 -7.04 10.56 13.71
C GLN A 142 -6.37 9.23 13.35
N ALA A 143 -6.02 9.05 12.08
CA ALA A 143 -5.37 7.83 11.62
C ALA A 143 -3.90 7.79 12.07
N ARG A 144 -3.50 6.68 12.71
CA ARG A 144 -2.10 6.44 13.10
C ARG A 144 -1.68 5.05 12.63
N ILE A 145 -0.60 4.98 11.88
CA ILE A 145 -0.08 3.72 11.34
C ILE A 145 1.20 3.37 12.09
N LEU A 146 1.24 2.19 12.70
CA LEU A 146 2.45 1.62 13.27
C LEU A 146 3.13 0.72 12.24
N LEU A 147 4.38 1.05 11.93
CA LEU A 147 5.33 0.24 11.19
C LEU A 147 6.31 -0.36 12.18
N CYS A 148 6.52 -1.68 12.09
CA CYS A 148 7.21 -2.40 13.14
C CYS A 148 8.25 -3.38 12.60
N GLY A 149 9.46 -3.31 13.15
CA GLY A 149 10.61 -4.12 12.74
C GLY A 149 11.65 -3.33 11.96
N THR A 150 12.70 -4.04 11.56
CA THR A 150 13.81 -3.52 10.75
C THR A 150 14.52 -4.73 10.12
N ASN A 151 15.21 -4.50 9.00
CA ASN A 151 16.11 -5.50 8.41
C ASN A 151 17.54 -5.41 8.99
N ARG A 152 17.76 -4.60 10.03
CA ARG A 152 19.06 -4.38 10.69
C ARG A 152 19.05 -4.74 12.16
N GLN A 153 20.22 -5.09 12.69
CA GLN A 153 20.53 -4.96 14.11
C GLN A 153 20.94 -3.50 14.39
N SER A 154 19.96 -2.59 14.55
CA SER A 154 20.27 -1.19 14.88
C SER A 154 19.23 -0.56 15.78
N LEU A 155 19.69 0.25 16.74
CA LEU A 155 18.89 1.01 17.70
C LEU A 155 18.30 2.26 17.04
N GLU A 156 16.98 2.34 16.97
CA GLU A 156 16.26 3.60 16.87
C GLU A 156 14.89 3.43 17.54
N VAL A 157 14.62 4.22 18.57
CA VAL A 157 13.38 4.15 19.34
C VAL A 157 12.43 5.21 18.81
N HIS A 158 11.30 4.73 18.26
CA HIS A 158 10.08 5.47 17.95
C HIS A 158 10.25 6.80 17.21
N ALA A 159 10.26 6.75 15.88
CA ALA A 159 10.04 7.95 15.07
C ALA A 159 8.52 8.14 14.83
N VAL A 160 8.05 9.38 14.97
CA VAL A 160 6.70 9.79 14.56
C VAL A 160 6.83 10.79 13.42
N VAL A 161 6.20 10.49 12.30
CA VAL A 161 6.13 11.38 11.13
C VAL A 161 4.68 11.80 10.92
N ALA A 162 4.39 13.08 11.11
CA ALA A 162 3.09 13.65 10.77
C ALA A 162 3.06 13.98 9.26
N LEU A 163 2.05 13.48 8.56
CA LEU A 163 1.86 13.74 7.13
C LEU A 163 0.95 14.96 6.94
N PRO A 164 1.32 15.94 6.08
CA PRO A 164 0.63 17.22 5.98
C PRO A 164 -0.66 17.13 5.14
N VAL A 165 -1.66 16.43 5.65
CA VAL A 165 -2.99 16.28 5.03
C VAL A 165 -4.13 16.44 6.03
N ALA A 166 -5.34 16.67 5.52
CA ALA A 166 -6.57 16.71 6.32
C ALA A 166 -7.48 15.51 5.95
N PRO A 167 -7.94 14.71 6.93
CA PRO A 167 -7.50 14.70 8.33
C PRO A 167 -6.02 14.28 8.48
N PRO A 168 -5.32 14.70 9.55
CA PRO A 168 -3.90 14.38 9.73
C PRO A 168 -3.69 12.87 9.90
N ILE A 169 -2.58 12.38 9.34
CA ILE A 169 -2.12 10.99 9.45
C ILE A 169 -0.76 10.98 10.14
N GLU A 170 -0.57 10.10 11.12
CA GLU A 170 0.71 9.88 11.78
C GLU A 170 1.28 8.50 11.44
N VAL A 171 2.56 8.43 11.10
CA VAL A 171 3.28 7.16 10.90
C VAL A 171 4.28 7.00 12.04
N HIS A 172 4.13 5.91 12.80
CA HIS A 172 4.97 5.52 13.93
C HIS A 172 5.88 4.38 13.49
N ILE A 173 7.19 4.48 13.73
CA ILE A 173 8.15 3.44 13.35
C ILE A 173 8.80 2.87 14.62
N VAL A 174 8.66 1.57 14.86
CA VAL A 174 9.27 0.86 16.00
C VAL A 174 10.23 -0.20 15.48
N ARG A 175 11.46 -0.25 16.03
CA ARG A 175 12.50 -1.22 15.65
C ARG A 175 12.90 -2.07 16.86
N PHE A 176 13.06 -3.38 16.67
CA PHE A 176 13.42 -4.33 17.74
C PHE A 176 14.88 -4.78 17.64
N LEU A 177 15.44 -5.14 18.80
CA LEU A 177 16.82 -5.61 18.97
C LEU A 177 16.89 -7.14 18.95
N TYR A 178 17.92 -7.68 18.29
CA TYR A 178 18.48 -9.00 18.59
C TYR A 178 19.99 -8.85 18.73
#